data_AF-A0A926ZKZ3-F1
#
_entry.id   AF-A0A926ZKZ3-F1
#
_cell.length_a   1.000
_cell.length_b   1.000
_cell.length_c   1.000
_cell.angle_alpha   90.00
_cell.angle_beta   90.00
_cell.angle_gamma   90.00
#
_symmetry.space_group_name_H-M   'P 1'
#
loop_
_entity.id
_entity.type
_entity.pdbx_description
1 polymer ?
#
loop_
_entity_poly.entity_id
_entity_poly.type
_entity_poly.pdbx_seq_one_letter_code
_entity_poly.pdbx_strand_id
1 'polypeptide(L)'
;MSTKIIKSLLKRTLFKAKKGKKAGFTILELLVAIVISTFVILALIDMITDLLQSERREYGRSETQREMQMAMDFIVNDLREAAYVYTNEQINNARTIGGVGITSLRANLPFNTKYEPILVFWKPEQINDTSLNSLNCDNFGSANADPVNPKRQECDQLKIRRRAYSLVVYLQVRNSDDNPDNSNRWKGISRIMRYQLYKYPQNKPDSNLTKSDGYTDPTENSVSFASWPFDSSGVKISSGNINTSSTAVLVDFLDYPDRTSPGADPRDNLTVAPSQCPTETNSDGTPIYKAIPPQNNPNGFTNPSFMACVRSASNLSGDVSNQDIVLFLRGNPTGKGGIKVAPLLAIKTQAVARGVIDKKPAQ
;
A
#
# COMPACT_ATOMS: atom_id res chain seq x y z
N MET A 1 11.83 -54.99 -95.20
CA MET A 1 10.62 -55.09 -94.35
C MET A 1 10.83 -54.37 -93.02
N SER A 2 9.96 -53.40 -92.74
CA SER A 2 9.27 -53.23 -91.45
C SER A 2 9.97 -52.71 -90.17
N THR A 3 10.87 -51.71 -90.22
CA THR A 3 11.26 -51.01 -88.95
C THR A 3 11.44 -49.49 -89.02
N LYS A 4 11.67 -48.90 -90.21
CA LYS A 4 11.92 -47.45 -90.32
C LYS A 4 10.65 -46.59 -90.49
N ILE A 5 9.58 -47.14 -91.04
CA ILE A 5 8.33 -46.38 -91.29
C ILE A 5 7.52 -46.21 -89.98
N ILE A 6 7.57 -47.20 -89.09
CA ILE A 6 6.86 -47.18 -87.79
C ILE A 6 7.49 -46.14 -86.83
N LYS A 7 8.81 -45.98 -86.83
CA LYS A 7 9.49 -44.95 -86.00
C LYS A 7 9.19 -43.51 -86.43
N SER A 8 8.90 -43.28 -87.72
CA SER A 8 8.53 -41.96 -88.25
C SER A 8 7.11 -41.55 -87.85
N LEU A 9 6.17 -42.51 -87.82
CA LEU A 9 4.79 -42.27 -87.43
C LEU A 9 4.63 -42.09 -85.91
N LEU A 10 5.44 -42.78 -85.09
CA LEU A 10 5.43 -42.63 -83.63
C LEU A 10 6.05 -41.31 -83.13
N LYS A 11 6.98 -40.70 -83.88
CA LYS A 11 7.51 -39.36 -83.54
C LYS A 11 6.56 -38.21 -83.92
N ARG A 12 5.60 -38.44 -84.81
CA ARG A 12 4.65 -37.40 -85.26
C ARG A 12 3.41 -37.28 -84.37
N THR A 13 3.09 -38.31 -83.59
CA THR A 13 1.98 -38.30 -82.61
C THR A 13 2.38 -37.76 -81.24
N LEU A 14 3.68 -37.77 -80.88
CA LEU A 14 4.17 -37.21 -79.61
C LEU A 14 4.32 -35.68 -79.59
N PHE A 15 4.22 -34.99 -80.73
CA PHE A 15 4.40 -33.53 -80.82
C PHE A 15 3.12 -32.73 -81.12
N LYS A 16 1.93 -33.36 -81.12
CA LYS A 16 0.63 -32.68 -81.25
C LYS A 16 -0.25 -32.87 -80.01
N ALA A 17 0.28 -32.52 -78.84
CA ALA A 17 -0.51 -32.35 -77.62
C ALA A 17 0.03 -31.22 -76.73
N LYS A 18 0.47 -30.10 -77.32
CA LYS A 18 0.51 -28.81 -76.63
C LYS A 18 -0.64 -27.94 -77.16
N LYS A 19 -1.88 -28.35 -76.86
CA LYS A 19 -2.96 -27.36 -76.75
C LYS A 19 -2.56 -26.48 -75.58
N GLY A 20 -2.16 -25.25 -75.86
CA GLY A 20 -2.01 -24.23 -74.82
C GLY A 20 -3.32 -24.19 -74.05
N LYS A 21 -3.33 -24.74 -72.83
CA LYS A 21 -4.44 -24.57 -71.91
C LYS A 21 -4.58 -23.06 -71.77
N LYS A 22 -5.71 -22.49 -72.21
CA LYS A 22 -6.06 -21.13 -71.82
C LYS A 22 -6.23 -21.18 -70.29
N ALA A 23 -5.15 -20.92 -69.57
CA ALA A 23 -5.09 -20.85 -68.12
C ALA A 23 -5.66 -19.50 -67.69
N GLY A 24 -6.96 -19.31 -67.92
CA GLY A 24 -7.72 -18.27 -67.25
C GLY A 24 -8.31 -18.87 -65.99
N PHE A 25 -8.12 -18.20 -64.86
CA PHE A 25 -8.82 -18.57 -63.62
C PHE A 25 -10.33 -18.49 -63.86
N THR A 26 -11.04 -19.53 -63.46
CA THR A 26 -12.50 -19.47 -63.45
C THR A 26 -12.96 -18.55 -62.32
N ILE A 27 -14.06 -17.80 -62.52
CA ILE A 27 -14.66 -16.95 -61.47
C ILE A 27 -14.95 -17.76 -60.20
N LEU A 28 -15.30 -19.04 -60.35
CA LEU A 28 -15.56 -19.95 -59.25
C LEU A 28 -14.30 -20.32 -58.45
N GLU A 29 -13.16 -20.57 -59.10
CA GLU A 29 -11.88 -20.75 -58.39
C GLU A 29 -11.49 -19.49 -57.60
N LEU A 30 -11.70 -18.30 -58.17
CA LEU A 30 -11.45 -17.04 -57.49
C LEU A 30 -12.36 -16.88 -56.25
N LEU A 31 -13.64 -17.23 -56.39
CA LEU A 31 -14.60 -17.17 -55.30
C LEU A 31 -14.23 -18.13 -54.17
N VAL A 32 -13.88 -19.38 -54.50
CA VAL A 32 -13.43 -20.37 -53.51
C VAL A 32 -12.13 -19.90 -52.82
N ALA A 33 -11.19 -19.33 -53.58
CA ALA A 33 -9.95 -18.80 -53.01
C ALA A 33 -10.20 -17.64 -52.03
N ILE A 34 -11.12 -16.73 -52.34
CA ILE A 34 -11.52 -15.63 -51.44
C ILE A 34 -12.16 -16.18 -50.16
N VAL A 35 -13.06 -17.15 -50.28
CA VAL A 35 -13.73 -17.78 -49.12
C VAL A 35 -12.69 -18.45 -48.21
N ILE A 36 -11.79 -19.26 -48.76
CA ILE A 36 -10.73 -19.93 -47.98
C ILE A 36 -9.81 -18.89 -47.32
N SER A 37 -9.39 -17.86 -48.07
CA SER A 37 -8.54 -16.79 -47.54
C SER A 37 -9.21 -16.04 -46.40
N THR A 38 -10.53 -15.82 -46.48
CA THR A 38 -11.30 -15.14 -45.43
C THR A 38 -11.32 -15.98 -44.16
N PHE A 39 -11.55 -17.29 -44.24
CA PHE A 39 -11.48 -18.18 -43.07
C PHE A 39 -10.10 -18.18 -42.42
N VAL A 40 -9.03 -18.21 -43.21
CA VAL A 40 -7.66 -18.14 -42.69
C VAL A 40 -7.41 -16.81 -41.98
N ILE A 41 -7.83 -15.69 -42.56
CA ILE A 41 -7.67 -14.36 -41.95
C ILE A 41 -8.45 -14.26 -40.63
N LEU A 42 -9.69 -14.76 -40.57
CA LEU A 42 -10.49 -14.76 -39.35
C LEU A 42 -9.82 -15.56 -38.23
N ALA A 43 -9.27 -16.74 -38.54
CA ALA A 43 -8.53 -17.55 -37.58
C ALA A 43 -7.26 -16.84 -37.05
N LEU A 44 -6.54 -16.13 -37.93
CA LEU A 44 -5.36 -15.35 -37.54
C LEU A 44 -5.73 -14.14 -36.66
N ILE A 45 -6.83 -13.46 -36.96
CA ILE A 45 -7.31 -12.33 -36.15
C ILE A 45 -7.68 -12.81 -34.75
N ASP A 46 -8.39 -13.94 -34.64
CA ASP A 46 -8.77 -14.52 -33.35
C ASP A 46 -7.54 -14.83 -32.49
N MET A 47 -6.55 -15.50 -33.07
CA MET A 47 -5.27 -15.80 -32.41
C MET A 47 -4.54 -14.52 -31.94
N ILE A 48 -4.51 -13.46 -32.76
CA ILE A 48 -3.89 -12.19 -32.37
C ILE A 48 -4.65 -11.55 -31.20
N THR A 49 -5.98 -11.62 -31.19
CA THR A 49 -6.77 -11.05 -30.09
C THR A 49 -6.50 -11.76 -28.77
N ASP A 50 -6.33 -13.08 -28.79
CA ASP A 50 -5.96 -13.86 -27.61
C ASP A 50 -4.56 -13.51 -27.11
N LEU A 51 -3.59 -13.37 -28.03
CA LEU A 51 -2.22 -12.99 -27.69
C LEU A 51 -2.19 -11.58 -27.06
N LEU A 52 -2.87 -10.61 -27.66
CA LEU A 52 -2.96 -9.26 -27.12
C LEU A 52 -3.68 -9.21 -25.76
N GLN A 53 -4.71 -10.03 -25.56
CA GLN A 53 -5.38 -10.13 -24.26
C GLN A 53 -4.46 -10.74 -23.20
N SER A 54 -3.69 -11.76 -23.57
CA SER A 54 -2.69 -12.38 -22.69
C SER A 54 -1.60 -11.39 -22.30
N GLU A 55 -1.01 -10.68 -23.26
CA GLU A 55 0.01 -9.65 -23.02
C GLU A 55 -0.50 -8.55 -22.09
N ARG A 56 -1.75 -8.08 -22.30
CA ARG A 56 -2.37 -7.08 -21.42
C ARG A 56 -2.51 -7.59 -19.98
N ARG A 57 -2.91 -8.85 -19.80
CA ARG A 57 -3.05 -9.46 -18.48
C ARG A 57 -1.71 -9.58 -17.77
N GLU A 58 -0.69 -10.06 -18.46
CA GLU A 58 0.66 -10.21 -17.91
C GLU A 58 1.31 -8.85 -17.60
N TYR A 59 1.09 -7.86 -18.46
CA TYR A 59 1.53 -6.50 -18.21
C TYR A 59 0.86 -5.90 -16.96
N GLY A 60 -0.47 -5.99 -16.85
CA GLY A 60 -1.18 -5.49 -15.68
C GLY A 60 -0.78 -6.18 -14.38
N ARG A 61 -0.55 -7.50 -14.43
CA ARG A 61 -0.04 -8.28 -13.29
C ARG A 61 1.36 -7.84 -12.87
N SER A 62 2.28 -7.77 -13.82
CA SER A 62 3.67 -7.38 -13.57
C SER A 62 3.77 -5.97 -13.00
N GLU A 63 2.97 -5.05 -13.51
CA GLU A 63 2.94 -3.67 -13.05
C GLU A 63 2.32 -3.54 -11.66
N THR A 64 1.21 -4.23 -11.37
CA THR A 64 0.65 -4.27 -10.00
C THR A 64 1.63 -4.87 -9.01
N GLN A 65 2.35 -5.93 -9.38
CA GLN A 65 3.38 -6.52 -8.51
C GLN A 65 4.51 -5.52 -8.22
N ARG A 66 4.99 -4.81 -9.25
CA ARG A 66 6.04 -3.79 -9.13
C ARG A 66 5.60 -2.65 -8.20
N GLU A 67 4.39 -2.11 -8.40
CA GLU A 67 3.82 -1.05 -7.55
C GLU A 67 3.66 -1.50 -6.10
N MET A 68 3.16 -2.71 -5.88
CA MET A 68 3.06 -3.28 -4.54
C MET A 68 4.42 -3.40 -3.85
N GLN A 69 5.45 -3.90 -4.56
CA GLN A 69 6.80 -4.01 -4.00
C GLN A 69 7.37 -2.64 -3.64
N MET A 70 7.24 -1.63 -4.51
CA MET A 70 7.69 -0.27 -4.22
C MET A 70 6.97 0.32 -3.00
N ALA A 71 5.65 0.15 -2.90
CA ALA A 71 4.88 0.59 -1.73
C ALA A 71 5.33 -0.14 -0.46
N MET A 72 5.61 -1.44 -0.57
CA MET A 72 6.08 -2.27 0.54
C MET A 72 7.43 -1.80 1.06
N ASP A 73 8.39 -1.60 0.16
CA ASP A 73 9.74 -1.15 0.50
C ASP A 73 9.70 0.24 1.13
N PHE A 74 8.83 1.12 0.64
CA PHE A 74 8.60 2.43 1.22
C PHE A 74 8.09 2.33 2.68
N ILE A 75 7.07 1.50 2.93
CA ILE A 75 6.53 1.27 4.28
C ILE A 75 7.59 0.67 5.20
N VAL A 76 8.35 -0.32 4.73
CA VAL A 76 9.42 -0.96 5.50
C VAL A 76 10.51 0.04 5.88
N ASN A 77 10.90 0.94 4.98
CA ASN A 77 11.87 1.98 5.29
C ASN A 77 11.36 2.95 6.36
N ASP A 78 10.10 3.37 6.27
CA ASP A 78 9.46 4.18 7.30
C ASP A 78 9.41 3.46 8.66
N LEU A 79 9.14 2.14 8.67
CA LEU A 79 9.12 1.33 9.89
C LEU A 79 10.50 1.11 10.52
N ARG A 80 11.56 1.04 9.72
CA ARG A 80 12.94 0.93 10.25
C ARG A 80 13.33 2.14 11.10
N GLU A 81 12.77 3.31 10.78
CA GLU A 81 12.96 4.55 11.51
C GLU A 81 11.93 4.75 12.63
N ALA A 82 10.95 3.85 12.76
CA ALA A 82 9.91 3.98 13.77
C ALA A 82 10.50 3.95 15.18
N ALA A 83 10.07 4.93 15.97
CA ALA A 83 10.37 5.08 17.38
C ALA A 83 9.41 4.25 18.24
N TYR A 84 8.12 4.25 17.89
CA TYR A 84 7.09 3.51 18.61
C TYR A 84 5.96 3.10 17.66
N VAL A 85 5.61 1.82 17.63
CA VAL A 85 4.52 1.26 16.82
C VAL A 85 3.36 0.85 17.73
N TYR A 86 2.16 1.32 17.42
CA TYR A 86 0.95 0.98 18.18
C TYR A 86 0.42 -0.40 17.81
N THR A 87 -0.08 -1.13 18.81
CA THR A 87 -0.74 -2.42 18.61
C THR A 87 -2.23 -2.26 18.28
N ASN A 88 -2.87 -3.36 17.86
CA ASN A 88 -4.31 -3.39 17.57
C ASN A 88 -5.16 -2.88 18.75
N GLU A 89 -4.84 -3.29 19.98
CA GLU A 89 -5.58 -2.87 21.17
C GLU A 89 -5.48 -1.37 21.39
N GLN A 90 -4.29 -0.80 21.18
CA GLN A 90 -4.09 0.63 21.39
C GLN A 90 -4.82 1.47 20.34
N ILE A 91 -4.92 0.94 19.12
CA ILE A 91 -5.62 1.59 18.02
C ILE A 91 -7.13 1.55 18.24
N ASN A 92 -7.68 0.37 18.55
CA ASN A 92 -9.12 0.12 18.47
C ASN A 92 -9.84 0.10 19.83
N ASN A 93 -9.16 -0.22 20.94
CA ASN A 93 -9.79 -0.36 22.26
C ASN A 93 -9.53 0.87 23.14
N ALA A 94 -10.35 1.04 24.17
CA ALA A 94 -10.02 1.95 25.27
C ALA A 94 -8.72 1.50 25.93
N ARG A 95 -7.90 2.46 26.35
CA ARG A 95 -6.59 2.22 26.98
C ARG A 95 -6.63 2.70 28.43
N THR A 96 -5.66 2.27 29.22
CA THR A 96 -5.51 2.74 30.61
C THR A 96 -4.11 3.29 30.83
N ILE A 97 -3.98 4.49 31.40
CA ILE A 97 -2.71 5.12 31.75
C ILE A 97 -2.78 5.48 33.23
N GLY A 98 -1.85 4.99 34.05
CA GLY A 98 -1.82 5.32 35.48
C GLY A 98 -3.11 4.98 36.24
N GLY A 99 -3.88 3.98 35.76
CA GLY A 99 -5.19 3.61 36.31
C GLY A 99 -6.38 4.42 35.77
N VAL A 100 -6.15 5.41 34.91
CA VAL A 100 -7.20 6.23 34.27
C VAL A 100 -7.54 5.68 32.89
N GLY A 101 -8.84 5.46 32.64
CA GLY A 101 -9.34 5.03 31.33
C GLY A 101 -9.34 6.18 30.32
N ILE A 102 -8.77 5.93 29.13
CA ILE A 102 -8.74 6.86 28.01
C ILE A 102 -9.32 6.21 26.74
N THR A 103 -9.74 7.05 25.80
CA THR A 103 -10.32 6.55 24.54
C THR A 103 -9.27 5.93 23.62
N SER A 104 -9.76 5.18 22.63
CA SER A 104 -8.92 4.56 21.61
C SER A 104 -8.17 5.61 20.79
N LEU A 105 -7.02 5.23 20.25
CA LEU A 105 -6.25 6.12 19.37
C LEU A 105 -7.07 6.50 18.13
N ARG A 106 -7.84 5.55 17.58
CA ARG A 106 -8.70 5.78 16.41
C ARG A 106 -9.69 6.92 16.61
N ALA A 107 -10.29 7.06 17.79
CA ALA A 107 -11.22 8.14 18.10
C ALA A 107 -10.56 9.54 18.07
N ASN A 108 -9.24 9.60 18.13
CA ASN A 108 -8.46 10.84 18.09
C ASN A 108 -7.82 11.10 16.72
N LEU A 109 -7.99 10.21 15.74
CA LEU A 109 -7.53 10.41 14.36
C LEU A 109 -8.66 10.98 13.50
N PRO A 110 -8.35 11.73 12.43
CA PRO A 110 -9.34 12.44 11.61
C PRO A 110 -10.07 11.52 10.61
N PHE A 111 -10.15 10.23 10.89
CA PHE A 111 -10.61 9.21 9.95
C PHE A 111 -11.97 8.64 10.36
N ASN A 112 -12.87 8.54 9.39
CA ASN A 112 -14.17 7.90 9.59
C ASN A 112 -14.07 6.37 9.45
N THR A 113 -15.21 5.67 9.56
CA THR A 113 -15.30 4.20 9.47
C THR A 113 -14.90 3.62 8.11
N LYS A 114 -14.83 4.41 7.04
CA LYS A 114 -14.41 3.97 5.69
C LYS A 114 -12.88 3.83 5.55
N TYR A 115 -12.13 4.36 6.50
CA TYR A 115 -10.67 4.30 6.55
C TYR A 115 -10.25 3.34 7.65
N GLU A 116 -9.50 2.30 7.29
CA GLU A 116 -8.97 1.36 8.29
C GLU A 116 -7.48 1.61 8.54
N PRO A 117 -7.08 2.00 9.76
CA PRO A 117 -5.68 2.12 10.12
C PRO A 117 -5.05 0.73 10.26
N ILE A 118 -4.02 0.48 9.47
CA ILE A 118 -3.27 -0.78 9.46
C ILE A 118 -1.97 -0.65 10.25
N LEU A 119 -1.31 0.50 10.14
CA LEU A 119 -0.09 0.82 10.87
C LEU A 119 -0.20 2.23 11.41
N VAL A 120 0.11 2.39 12.69
CA VAL A 120 0.24 3.69 13.34
C VAL A 120 1.55 3.67 14.10
N PHE A 121 2.43 4.63 13.84
CA PHE A 121 3.71 4.71 14.52
C PHE A 121 4.26 6.13 14.52
N TRP A 122 5.15 6.39 15.48
CA TRP A 122 5.94 7.61 15.52
C TRP A 122 7.27 7.38 14.86
N LYS A 123 7.73 8.34 14.04
CA LYS A 123 9.09 8.35 13.51
C LYS A 123 9.72 9.75 13.63
N PRO A 124 11.03 9.87 13.86
CA PRO A 124 11.73 11.14 13.83
C PRO A 124 11.85 11.61 12.38
N GLU A 125 11.34 12.79 12.08
CA GLU A 125 11.42 13.42 10.75
C GLU A 125 12.40 14.58 10.80
N GLN A 126 13.23 14.73 9.76
CA GLN A 126 14.11 15.89 9.64
C GLN A 126 13.30 17.15 9.34
N ILE A 127 13.56 18.22 10.08
CA ILE A 127 12.95 19.52 9.81
C ILE A 127 13.67 20.18 8.63
N ASN A 128 12.96 20.96 7.83
CA ASN A 128 13.55 21.69 6.71
C ASN A 128 14.70 22.62 7.17
N ASP A 129 15.91 22.39 6.65
CA ASP A 129 17.12 23.14 7.02
C ASP A 129 17.00 24.64 6.72
N THR A 130 16.35 25.02 5.62
CA THR A 130 16.15 26.43 5.26
C THR A 130 15.30 27.15 6.30
N SER A 131 14.21 26.50 6.75
CA SER A 131 13.36 27.04 7.81
C SER A 131 14.09 27.11 9.15
N LEU A 132 14.86 26.07 9.51
CA LEU A 132 15.67 26.07 10.73
C LEU A 132 16.72 27.18 10.77
N ASN A 133 17.40 27.42 9.65
CA ASN A 133 18.44 28.46 9.56
C ASN A 133 17.84 29.87 9.63
N SER A 134 16.62 30.04 9.11
CA SER A 134 15.89 31.32 9.20
C SER A 134 15.27 31.58 10.58
N LEU A 135 15.16 30.57 11.44
CA LEU A 135 14.54 30.67 12.75
C LEU A 135 15.46 31.43 13.72
N ASN A 136 15.03 32.61 14.17
CA ASN A 136 15.76 33.36 15.20
C ASN A 136 15.21 33.04 16.60
N CYS A 137 15.97 32.27 17.39
CA CYS A 137 15.57 31.92 18.74
C CYS A 137 15.60 33.11 19.71
N ASP A 138 16.34 34.19 19.39
CA ASP A 138 16.42 35.41 20.21
C ASP A 138 15.09 36.16 20.27
N ASN A 139 14.20 35.92 19.29
CA ASN A 139 12.85 36.48 19.26
C ASN A 139 11.95 35.94 20.39
N PHE A 140 12.30 34.80 20.98
CA PHE A 140 11.56 34.21 22.11
C PHE A 140 12.10 34.66 23.48
N GLY A 141 12.98 35.66 23.52
CA GLY A 141 13.61 36.16 24.74
C GLY A 141 15.14 36.15 24.63
N SER A 142 15.75 37.04 25.41
CA SER A 142 17.21 37.11 25.55
C SER A 142 17.72 35.89 26.31
N ALA A 143 18.91 35.37 25.94
CA ALA A 143 19.60 34.33 26.71
C ALA A 143 19.84 34.71 28.20
N ASN A 144 19.75 36.01 28.52
CA ASN A 144 19.92 36.57 29.86
C ASN A 144 18.60 36.93 30.56
N ALA A 145 17.45 36.75 29.91
CA ALA A 145 16.13 37.05 30.45
C ALA A 145 15.37 35.75 30.68
N ASP A 146 15.34 35.32 31.94
CA ASP A 146 14.60 34.17 32.48
C ASP A 146 14.91 32.80 31.81
N PRO A 147 15.62 31.87 32.48
CA PRO A 147 15.96 30.55 31.92
C PRO A 147 14.75 29.64 31.60
N VAL A 148 13.51 30.12 31.76
CA VAL A 148 12.28 29.33 31.70
C VAL A 148 11.31 29.83 30.61
N ASN A 149 11.76 30.45 29.51
CA ASN A 149 10.88 30.56 28.34
C ASN A 149 10.82 29.20 27.59
N PRO A 150 9.69 28.45 27.67
CA PRO A 150 9.59 27.12 27.06
C PRO A 150 9.74 27.18 25.53
N LYS A 151 9.34 28.27 24.88
CA LYS A 151 9.50 28.44 23.42
C LYS A 151 10.96 28.65 23.03
N ARG A 152 11.75 29.34 23.86
CA ARG A 152 13.20 29.47 23.62
C ARG A 152 13.90 28.12 23.72
N GLN A 153 13.60 27.37 24.78
CA GLN A 153 14.13 26.02 24.96
C GLN A 153 13.73 25.10 23.81
N GLU A 154 12.47 25.15 23.36
CA GLU A 154 12.00 24.41 22.18
C GLU A 154 12.79 24.82 20.93
N CYS A 155 12.98 26.12 20.68
CA CYS A 155 13.75 26.63 19.54
C CYS A 155 15.20 26.12 19.53
N ASP A 156 15.90 26.25 20.66
CA ASP A 156 17.29 25.81 20.78
C ASP A 156 17.41 24.28 20.63
N GLN A 157 16.49 23.51 21.23
CA GLN A 157 16.44 22.06 21.08
C GLN A 157 16.19 21.64 19.63
N LEU A 158 15.32 22.34 18.88
CA LEU A 158 15.09 22.07 17.47
C LEU A 158 16.34 22.33 16.63
N LYS A 159 17.08 23.41 16.90
CA LYS A 159 18.33 23.71 16.18
C LYS A 159 19.41 22.65 16.41
N ILE A 160 19.48 22.10 17.61
CA ILE A 160 20.44 21.04 17.97
C ILE A 160 19.98 19.68 17.40
N ARG A 161 18.74 19.28 17.64
CA ARG A 161 18.22 17.95 17.25
C ARG A 161 17.97 17.84 15.74
N ARG A 162 17.62 18.95 15.09
CA ARG A 162 17.22 19.06 13.66
C ARG A 162 16.12 18.09 13.21
N ARG A 163 15.42 17.48 14.18
CA ARG A 163 14.41 16.45 13.97
C ARG A 163 13.29 16.63 14.96
N ALA A 164 12.08 16.30 14.55
CA ALA A 164 10.91 16.21 15.42
C ALA A 164 10.14 14.93 15.14
N TYR A 165 9.44 14.40 16.15
CA TYR A 165 8.61 13.24 15.94
C TYR A 165 7.35 13.59 15.14
N SER A 166 7.03 12.74 14.17
CA SER A 166 5.80 12.80 13.39
C SER A 166 5.04 11.48 13.52
N LEU A 167 3.72 11.58 13.61
CA LEU A 167 2.84 10.41 13.65
C LEU A 167 2.50 10.02 12.21
N VAL A 168 2.87 8.81 11.82
CA VAL A 168 2.58 8.24 10.50
C VAL A 168 1.50 7.19 10.65
N VAL A 169 0.50 7.26 9.77
CA VAL A 169 -0.60 6.31 9.72
C VAL A 169 -0.74 5.78 8.30
N TYR A 170 -0.63 4.47 8.13
CA TYR A 170 -1.03 3.81 6.90
C TYR A 170 -2.45 3.29 7.01
N LEU A 171 -3.27 3.68 6.06
CA LEU A 171 -4.70 3.42 6.00
C LEU A 171 -4.99 2.61 4.75
N GLN A 172 -5.89 1.65 4.86
CA GLN A 172 -6.54 1.06 3.70
C GLN A 172 -7.91 1.73 3.49
N VAL A 173 -8.20 2.10 2.24
CA VAL A 173 -9.45 2.76 1.87
C VAL A 173 -10.06 2.04 0.68
N ARG A 174 -11.36 1.73 0.78
CA ARG A 174 -12.12 1.19 -0.34
C ARG A 174 -12.42 2.30 -1.34
N ASN A 175 -12.17 2.01 -2.61
CA ASN A 175 -12.59 2.87 -3.70
C ASN A 175 -14.03 2.50 -4.04
N SER A 176 -15.00 3.23 -3.49
CA SER A 176 -16.42 3.12 -3.87
C SER A 176 -16.90 4.43 -4.48
N ASP A 177 -18.01 4.35 -5.25
CA ASP A 177 -18.65 5.51 -5.88
C ASP A 177 -19.16 6.54 -4.85
N ASP A 178 -19.44 6.09 -3.62
CA ASP A 178 -19.84 6.92 -2.47
C ASP A 178 -18.65 7.54 -1.71
N ASN A 179 -17.44 7.47 -2.26
CA ASN A 179 -16.28 8.15 -1.69
C ASN A 179 -16.13 9.53 -2.36
N PRO A 180 -16.32 10.66 -1.63
CA PRO A 180 -16.30 12.01 -2.21
C PRO A 180 -14.96 12.37 -2.89
N ASP A 181 -13.88 11.67 -2.55
CA ASP A 181 -12.55 11.87 -3.16
C ASP A 181 -12.36 11.15 -4.50
N ASN A 182 -13.39 10.50 -5.05
CA ASN A 182 -13.18 9.28 -5.85
C ASN A 182 -13.95 9.13 -7.16
N SER A 183 -14.75 10.09 -7.62
CA SER A 183 -15.68 9.80 -8.72
C SER A 183 -15.06 9.50 -10.10
N ASN A 184 -13.73 9.57 -10.28
CA ASN A 184 -13.08 9.04 -11.50
C ASN A 184 -11.54 8.85 -11.47
N ARG A 185 -10.87 9.15 -10.36
CA ARG A 185 -9.39 9.23 -10.33
C ARG A 185 -8.72 7.87 -10.11
N TRP A 186 -9.35 7.00 -9.33
CA TRP A 186 -8.76 5.75 -8.85
C TRP A 186 -9.60 4.58 -9.36
N LYS A 187 -8.94 3.65 -10.05
CA LYS A 187 -9.62 2.57 -10.79
C LYS A 187 -9.52 1.22 -10.07
N GLY A 188 -8.61 1.10 -9.11
CA GLY A 188 -8.51 -0.08 -8.28
C GLY A 188 -9.68 -0.18 -7.30
N ILE A 189 -9.83 -1.34 -6.69
CA ILE A 189 -10.91 -1.65 -5.74
C ILE A 189 -10.64 -1.02 -4.37
N SER A 190 -9.40 -1.03 -3.94
CA SER A 190 -8.93 -0.32 -2.75
C SER A 190 -7.52 0.21 -2.95
N ARG A 191 -7.12 1.11 -2.03
CA ARG A 191 -5.83 1.80 -2.06
C ARG A 191 -5.22 1.91 -0.68
N ILE A 192 -3.89 2.03 -0.61
CA ILE A 192 -3.19 2.46 0.61
C ILE A 192 -2.97 3.95 0.57
N MET A 193 -3.37 4.59 1.66
CA MET A 193 -3.09 5.99 1.93
C MET A 193 -2.12 6.11 3.09
N ARG A 194 -1.18 7.03 2.97
CA ARG A 194 -0.28 7.43 4.03
C ARG A 194 -0.71 8.79 4.54
N TYR A 195 -0.99 8.87 5.82
CA TYR A 195 -1.18 10.12 6.52
C TYR A 195 0.03 10.40 7.41
N GLN A 196 0.41 11.67 7.51
CA GLN A 196 1.47 12.10 8.42
C GLN A 196 1.05 13.38 9.15
N LEU A 197 1.11 13.34 10.48
CA LEU A 197 0.94 14.50 11.35
C LEU A 197 2.31 15.01 11.78
N TYR A 198 2.70 16.14 11.19
CA TYR A 198 3.96 16.83 11.51
C TYR A 198 3.84 17.68 12.77
N LYS A 199 4.95 17.89 13.49
CA LYS A 199 5.03 18.83 14.62
C LYS A 199 4.65 20.25 14.20
N TYR A 200 5.18 20.71 13.08
CA TYR A 200 4.90 22.02 12.50
C TYR A 200 4.18 21.86 11.15
N PRO A 201 3.30 22.80 10.78
CA PRO A 201 2.62 22.76 9.49
C PRO A 201 3.61 22.61 8.33
N GLN A 202 3.33 21.65 7.43
CA GLN A 202 4.19 21.33 6.28
C GLN A 202 5.67 21.06 6.63
N ASN A 203 5.96 20.58 7.85
CA ASN A 203 7.31 20.33 8.34
C ASN A 203 8.21 21.58 8.37
N LYS A 204 7.61 22.76 8.61
CA LYS A 204 8.29 24.06 8.65
C LYS A 204 7.90 24.84 9.92
N PRO A 205 8.81 25.01 10.89
CA PRO A 205 8.55 25.88 12.03
C PRO A 205 8.43 27.33 11.55
N ASP A 206 7.40 28.02 12.03
CA ASP A 206 7.25 29.47 11.84
C ASP A 206 8.02 30.23 12.93
N SER A 207 8.01 31.57 12.86
CA SER A 207 8.65 32.43 13.85
C SER A 207 8.00 32.40 15.24
N ASN A 208 6.88 31.69 15.40
CA ASN A 208 6.13 31.57 16.65
C ASN A 208 6.16 30.17 17.27
N LEU A 209 6.79 29.22 16.57
CA LEU A 209 6.77 27.78 16.84
C LEU A 209 5.34 27.23 16.96
N THR A 210 4.45 27.68 16.08
CA THR A 210 3.07 27.22 16.03
C THR A 210 3.03 25.75 15.60
N LYS A 211 2.63 24.89 16.54
CA LYS A 211 2.46 23.45 16.30
C LYS A 211 1.25 23.20 15.39
N SER A 212 1.27 22.08 14.65
CA SER A 212 0.11 21.68 13.84
C SER A 212 -1.10 21.38 14.71
N ASP A 213 -2.31 21.62 14.18
CA ASP A 213 -3.54 21.29 14.89
C ASP A 213 -3.63 19.80 15.23
N GLY A 214 -3.98 19.52 16.49
CA GLY A 214 -4.06 18.21 17.09
C GLY A 214 -2.72 17.53 17.34
N TYR A 215 -1.59 18.22 17.09
CA TYR A 215 -0.27 17.73 17.47
C TYR A 215 0.03 17.99 18.94
N THR A 216 0.58 16.97 19.59
CA THR A 216 1.18 17.04 20.92
C THR A 216 2.48 16.24 20.87
N ASP A 217 3.56 16.81 21.40
CA ASP A 217 4.86 16.15 21.41
C ASP A 217 4.83 14.96 22.39
N PRO A 218 5.08 13.72 21.94
CA PRO A 218 5.03 12.54 22.81
C PRO A 218 6.22 12.46 23.79
N THR A 219 7.13 13.43 23.76
CA THR A 219 8.27 13.54 24.68
C THR A 219 8.16 14.69 25.68
N GLU A 220 7.08 15.47 25.63
CA GLU A 220 6.84 16.56 26.60
C GLU A 220 6.38 16.02 27.96
N ASN A 221 6.76 16.71 29.04
CA ASN A 221 6.47 16.34 30.43
C ASN A 221 4.96 16.30 30.70
N SER A 222 4.33 15.14 30.45
CA SER A 222 2.95 14.75 30.77
C SER A 222 2.44 13.68 29.80
N VAL A 223 2.99 13.59 28.59
CA VAL A 223 2.57 12.67 27.53
C VAL A 223 3.70 11.72 27.16
N SER A 224 3.34 10.50 26.83
CA SER A 224 4.23 9.47 26.30
C SER A 224 3.71 8.99 24.95
N PHE A 225 4.56 8.30 24.18
CA PHE A 225 4.15 7.63 22.96
C PHE A 225 2.94 6.71 23.19
N ALA A 226 2.92 5.94 24.27
CA ALA A 226 1.80 5.04 24.58
C ALA A 226 0.52 5.78 24.98
N SER A 227 0.62 6.94 25.66
CA SER A 227 -0.52 7.68 26.18
C SER A 227 -1.11 8.70 25.21
N TRP A 228 -0.38 9.06 24.15
CA TRP A 228 -0.80 10.09 23.20
C TRP A 228 -2.25 9.89 22.70
N PRO A 229 -3.07 10.96 22.61
CA PRO A 229 -2.77 12.37 22.90
C PRO A 229 -3.11 12.81 24.35
N PHE A 230 -3.16 11.87 25.29
CA PHE A 230 -3.56 12.12 26.68
C PHE A 230 -2.36 12.24 27.61
N ASP A 231 -2.50 13.11 28.62
CA ASP A 231 -1.56 13.19 29.72
C ASP A 231 -1.68 12.00 30.70
N SER A 232 -0.79 11.96 31.69
CA SER A 232 -0.80 10.95 32.76
C SER A 232 -2.08 10.94 33.61
N SER A 233 -2.87 12.03 33.56
CA SER A 233 -4.14 12.18 34.27
C SER A 233 -5.34 11.80 33.40
N GLY A 234 -5.11 11.39 32.13
CA GLY A 234 -6.16 11.04 31.17
C GLY A 234 -6.84 12.24 30.51
N VAL A 235 -6.30 13.43 30.64
CA VAL A 235 -6.80 14.65 29.98
C VAL A 235 -6.19 14.75 28.59
N LYS A 236 -7.04 14.98 27.58
CA LYS A 236 -6.59 15.23 26.20
C LYS A 236 -5.92 16.60 26.14
N ILE A 237 -4.64 16.65 25.81
CA ILE A 237 -3.89 17.92 25.73
C ILE A 237 -3.65 18.39 24.29
N SER A 238 -4.07 17.62 23.28
CA SER A 238 -4.01 18.07 21.90
C SER A 238 -5.08 19.13 21.62
N SER A 239 -4.65 20.27 21.07
CA SER A 239 -5.50 21.41 20.73
C SER A 239 -5.81 21.43 19.24
N GLY A 240 -7.03 21.81 18.86
CA GLY A 240 -7.43 21.94 17.45
C GLY A 240 -7.92 20.64 16.80
N ASN A 241 -8.43 20.75 15.58
CA ASN A 241 -8.93 19.62 14.81
C ASN A 241 -7.83 19.09 13.89
N ILE A 242 -7.53 17.79 13.97
CA ILE A 242 -6.57 17.16 13.06
C ILE A 242 -7.11 17.26 11.62
N ASN A 243 -6.33 17.87 10.73
CA ASN A 243 -6.70 18.01 9.32
C ASN A 243 -6.23 16.78 8.51
N THR A 244 -7.02 16.36 7.53
CA THR A 244 -6.74 15.26 6.58
C THR A 244 -5.89 15.68 5.38
N SER A 245 -5.50 16.95 5.27
CA SER A 245 -4.77 17.53 4.12
C SER A 245 -3.37 16.95 3.87
N SER A 246 -2.78 16.23 4.83
CA SER A 246 -1.48 15.56 4.69
C SER A 246 -1.62 14.07 4.37
N THR A 247 -2.47 13.74 3.39
CA THR A 247 -2.65 12.37 2.89
C THR A 247 -2.04 12.20 1.51
N ALA A 248 -1.31 11.10 1.30
CA ALA A 248 -0.76 10.70 0.01
C ALA A 248 -1.18 9.26 -0.32
N VAL A 249 -1.56 8.99 -1.56
CA VAL A 249 -1.86 7.63 -2.04
C VAL A 249 -0.55 6.97 -2.45
N LEU A 250 -0.27 5.77 -1.91
CA LEU A 250 0.92 5.00 -2.27
C LEU A 250 0.68 4.02 -3.40
N VAL A 251 -0.42 3.28 -3.34
CA VAL A 251 -0.77 2.26 -4.33
C VAL A 251 -2.28 2.18 -4.47
N ASP A 252 -2.72 2.09 -5.72
CA ASP A 252 -4.09 1.81 -6.17
C ASP A 252 -4.06 0.40 -6.81
N PHE A 253 -5.16 -0.35 -6.87
CA PHE A 253 -5.22 -1.78 -7.26
C PHE A 253 -4.88 -2.80 -6.15
N LEU A 254 -5.37 -2.54 -4.94
CA LEU A 254 -5.42 -3.54 -3.87
C LEU A 254 -6.74 -4.30 -3.86
N ASP A 255 -6.72 -5.51 -3.33
CA ASP A 255 -7.91 -6.36 -3.22
C ASP A 255 -8.90 -5.85 -2.15
N TYR A 256 -10.10 -6.43 -2.09
CA TYR A 256 -11.15 -6.05 -1.15
C TYR A 256 -10.73 -6.24 0.32
N PRO A 257 -11.07 -5.28 1.21
CA PRO A 257 -10.96 -5.45 2.65
C PRO A 257 -12.12 -6.26 3.29
N ASP A 258 -13.32 -6.22 2.71
CA ASP A 258 -14.53 -6.91 3.16
C ASP A 258 -14.89 -8.09 2.26
N ARG A 259 -14.31 -9.27 2.51
CA ARG A 259 -14.96 -10.49 2.04
C ARG A 259 -15.77 -11.07 3.17
N THR A 260 -17.09 -10.87 3.13
CA THR A 260 -18.03 -11.57 4.02
C THR A 260 -18.06 -13.07 3.73
N SER A 261 -17.64 -13.50 2.53
CA SER A 261 -17.33 -14.90 2.21
C SER A 261 -16.24 -15.01 1.12
N PRO A 262 -15.24 -15.90 1.25
CA PRO A 262 -14.44 -16.35 0.11
C PRO A 262 -15.39 -16.95 -0.96
N GLY A 263 -15.42 -16.39 -2.19
CA GLY A 263 -16.19 -16.95 -3.31
C GLY A 263 -17.61 -16.40 -3.53
N ALA A 264 -18.02 -15.31 -2.87
CA ALA A 264 -19.32 -14.68 -3.14
C ALA A 264 -19.39 -13.92 -4.49
N ASP A 265 -18.25 -13.51 -5.06
CA ASP A 265 -18.18 -13.09 -6.47
C ASP A 265 -17.64 -14.26 -7.32
N PRO A 266 -18.45 -14.83 -8.24
CA PRO A 266 -18.04 -15.91 -9.13
C PRO A 266 -16.81 -15.58 -9.99
N ARG A 267 -16.45 -14.30 -10.11
CA ARG A 267 -15.32 -13.84 -10.93
C ARG A 267 -13.96 -14.01 -10.25
N ASP A 268 -13.91 -14.45 -9.00
CA ASP A 268 -12.73 -14.26 -8.16
C ASP A 268 -12.37 -15.52 -7.34
N ASN A 269 -12.53 -16.70 -7.98
CA ASN A 269 -12.17 -18.05 -7.49
C ASN A 269 -10.65 -18.28 -7.36
N LEU A 270 -9.88 -17.20 -7.24
CA LEU A 270 -8.42 -17.19 -7.09
C LEU A 270 -8.10 -16.67 -5.68
N THR A 271 -8.65 -17.33 -4.67
CA THR A 271 -8.44 -16.96 -3.27
C THR A 271 -7.05 -17.39 -2.80
N VAL A 272 -6.11 -16.45 -2.78
CA VAL A 272 -4.96 -16.57 -1.88
C VAL A 272 -5.52 -16.52 -0.46
N ALA A 273 -5.28 -17.58 0.33
CA ALA A 273 -5.71 -17.65 1.72
C ALA A 273 -5.25 -16.39 2.48
N PRO A 274 -6.07 -15.83 3.39
CA PRO A 274 -5.64 -14.71 4.22
C PRO A 274 -4.36 -15.12 4.97
N SER A 275 -3.31 -14.32 4.82
CA SER A 275 -2.08 -14.51 5.58
C SER A 275 -2.39 -14.49 7.07
N GLN A 276 -1.92 -15.48 7.81
CA GLN A 276 -2.00 -15.44 9.27
C GLN A 276 -0.72 -14.85 9.85
N CYS A 277 -0.84 -14.13 10.96
CA CYS A 277 0.32 -13.71 11.74
C CYS A 277 1.12 -14.93 12.22
N PRO A 278 2.43 -14.78 12.46
CA PRO A 278 3.21 -15.86 13.07
C PRO A 278 2.54 -16.35 14.36
N THR A 279 2.45 -17.67 14.51
CA THR A 279 1.71 -18.33 15.60
C THR A 279 2.51 -18.45 16.89
N GLU A 280 3.52 -17.59 17.09
CA GLU A 280 4.33 -17.59 18.29
C GLU A 280 3.50 -17.10 19.49
N THR A 281 3.65 -17.76 20.62
CA THR A 281 2.93 -17.44 21.86
C THR A 281 3.91 -17.15 23.01
N ASN A 282 3.50 -16.28 23.92
CA ASN A 282 4.18 -16.07 25.18
C ASN A 282 4.05 -17.32 26.07
N SER A 283 4.77 -17.36 27.19
CA SER A 283 4.70 -18.45 28.18
C SER A 283 3.30 -18.65 28.78
N ASP A 284 2.43 -17.63 28.72
CA ASP A 284 1.03 -17.67 29.15
C ASP A 284 0.06 -18.16 28.05
N GLY A 285 0.58 -18.56 26.88
CA GLY A 285 -0.20 -19.02 25.73
C GLY A 285 -0.80 -17.88 24.89
N THR A 286 -0.56 -16.62 25.23
CA THR A 286 -1.09 -15.48 24.44
C THR A 286 -0.30 -15.27 23.15
N PRO A 287 -0.93 -14.98 22.00
CA PRO A 287 -0.22 -14.69 20.76
C PRO A 287 0.71 -13.48 20.90
N ILE A 288 1.97 -13.65 20.50
CA ILE A 288 2.99 -12.61 20.50
C ILE A 288 2.67 -11.57 19.41
N TYR A 289 2.25 -12.03 18.23
CA TYR A 289 1.89 -11.16 17.12
C TYR A 289 0.39 -10.90 17.09
N LYS A 290 0.05 -9.63 16.89
CA LYS A 290 -1.34 -9.20 16.82
C LYS A 290 -1.62 -8.54 15.48
N ALA A 291 -2.65 -9.04 14.79
CA ALA A 291 -3.07 -8.56 13.49
C ALA A 291 -3.78 -7.21 13.58
N ILE A 292 -3.45 -6.31 12.65
CA ILE A 292 -4.10 -5.02 12.41
C ILE A 292 -4.41 -4.95 10.91
N PRO A 293 -5.69 -4.90 10.50
CA PRO A 293 -6.85 -5.11 11.35
C PRO A 293 -6.96 -6.60 11.74
N PRO A 294 -7.67 -6.94 12.82
CA PRO A 294 -7.95 -8.33 13.16
C PRO A 294 -8.85 -8.96 12.09
N GLN A 295 -8.76 -10.29 11.92
CA GLN A 295 -9.75 -11.01 11.11
C GLN A 295 -11.15 -10.81 11.71
N ASN A 296 -12.16 -10.73 10.86
CA ASN A 296 -13.54 -10.43 11.25
C ASN A 296 -13.72 -9.08 11.95
N ASN A 297 -12.96 -8.06 11.54
CA ASN A 297 -13.11 -6.71 12.07
C ASN A 297 -14.55 -6.19 11.85
N PRO A 298 -15.22 -5.69 12.91
CA PRO A 298 -16.59 -5.17 12.84
C PRO A 298 -16.77 -3.97 11.90
N ASN A 299 -15.69 -3.30 11.48
CA ASN A 299 -15.73 -2.16 10.56
C ASN A 299 -15.83 -2.55 9.08
N GLY A 300 -16.11 -3.82 8.76
CA GLY A 300 -16.13 -4.29 7.37
C GLY A 300 -14.73 -4.52 6.81
N PHE A 301 -13.80 -5.03 7.63
CA PHE A 301 -12.46 -5.44 7.20
C PHE A 301 -12.24 -6.91 7.59
N THR A 302 -13.15 -7.79 7.14
CA THR A 302 -13.19 -9.20 7.56
C THR A 302 -12.04 -10.02 6.99
N ASN A 303 -11.52 -9.65 5.82
CA ASN A 303 -10.39 -10.31 5.15
C ASN A 303 -9.43 -9.25 4.59
N PRO A 304 -8.57 -8.67 5.45
CA PRO A 304 -7.73 -7.56 5.06
C PRO A 304 -6.76 -7.97 3.94
N SER A 305 -6.82 -7.25 2.83
CA SER A 305 -5.82 -7.35 1.77
C SER A 305 -4.53 -6.60 2.14
N PHE A 306 -4.58 -5.64 3.07
CA PHE A 306 -3.40 -5.08 3.71
C PHE A 306 -3.47 -5.29 5.22
N MET A 307 -2.50 -6.00 5.79
CA MET A 307 -2.44 -6.25 7.24
C MET A 307 -1.02 -6.13 7.77
N ALA A 308 -0.92 -5.74 9.03
CA ALA A 308 0.29 -5.77 9.83
C ALA A 308 0.13 -6.68 11.04
N CYS A 309 1.16 -7.44 11.34
CA CYS A 309 1.28 -8.26 12.52
C CYS A 309 2.36 -7.61 13.39
N VAL A 310 1.95 -6.90 14.43
CA VAL A 310 2.87 -6.22 15.33
C VAL A 310 3.13 -7.12 16.51
N ARG A 311 4.41 -7.35 16.83
CA ARG A 311 4.81 -8.04 18.04
C ARG A 311 4.43 -7.20 19.25
N SER A 312 3.56 -7.75 20.10
CA SER A 312 3.21 -7.17 21.39
C SER A 312 4.45 -7.18 22.28
N ALA A 313 4.84 -6.02 22.80
CA ALA A 313 5.80 -5.95 23.90
C ALA A 313 5.07 -6.45 25.16
N SER A 314 5.13 -7.76 25.42
CA SER A 314 4.51 -8.36 26.61
C SER A 314 5.23 -7.89 27.88
N ASN A 315 4.49 -7.24 28.78
CA ASN A 315 4.58 -7.27 30.26
C ASN A 315 5.96 -7.27 30.96
N LEU A 316 7.04 -6.80 30.34
CA LEU A 316 8.33 -6.67 31.00
C LEU A 316 8.60 -5.21 31.31
N SER A 317 8.38 -4.89 32.58
CA SER A 317 8.92 -3.78 33.33
C SER A 317 10.28 -3.31 32.78
N GLY A 318 10.28 -2.33 31.86
CA GLY A 318 11.46 -1.56 31.50
C GLY A 318 12.32 -2.01 30.32
N ASP A 319 11.98 -3.08 29.58
CA ASP A 319 12.72 -3.49 28.38
C ASP A 319 11.91 -3.21 27.10
N VAL A 320 12.13 -2.02 26.53
CA VAL A 320 11.63 -1.68 25.19
C VAL A 320 12.48 -2.40 24.14
N SER A 321 12.21 -3.69 23.93
CA SER A 321 12.82 -4.46 22.84
C SER A 321 12.38 -3.91 21.47
N ASN A 322 13.21 -4.11 20.45
CA ASN A 322 12.86 -3.72 19.07
C ASN A 322 11.54 -4.41 18.68
N GLN A 323 10.54 -3.64 18.28
CA GLN A 323 9.27 -4.20 17.81
C GLN A 323 9.48 -4.83 16.43
N ASP A 324 9.04 -6.07 16.29
CA ASP A 324 9.05 -6.80 15.03
C ASP A 324 7.67 -6.71 14.37
N ILE A 325 7.65 -6.38 13.09
CA ILE A 325 6.44 -6.12 12.32
C ILE A 325 6.49 -6.97 11.05
N VAL A 326 5.54 -7.89 10.92
CA VAL A 326 5.34 -8.65 9.69
C VAL A 326 4.19 -8.02 8.92
N LEU A 327 4.41 -7.73 7.65
CA LEU A 327 3.44 -7.06 6.81
C LEU A 327 3.00 -7.98 5.67
N PHE A 328 1.74 -7.86 5.30
CA PHE A 328 1.12 -8.60 4.21
C PHE A 328 0.33 -7.66 3.32
N LEU A 329 0.49 -7.81 2.00
CA LEU A 329 -0.23 -7.02 1.01
C LEU A 329 -0.73 -7.91 -0.13
N ARG A 330 -2.02 -7.81 -0.46
CA ARG A 330 -2.68 -8.52 -1.55
C ARG A 330 -3.22 -7.53 -2.59
N GLY A 331 -2.70 -7.64 -3.81
CA GLY A 331 -3.10 -6.83 -4.96
C GLY A 331 -4.17 -7.49 -5.80
N ASN A 332 -4.94 -6.67 -6.49
CA ASN A 332 -5.93 -7.08 -7.47
C ASN A 332 -5.73 -6.28 -8.78
N PRO A 333 -5.14 -6.88 -9.82
CA PRO A 333 -4.88 -6.20 -11.10
C PRO A 333 -6.14 -5.98 -11.95
N THR A 334 -7.32 -6.39 -11.49
CA THR A 334 -8.60 -6.16 -12.18
C THR A 334 -8.85 -4.66 -12.38
N GLY A 335 -9.29 -4.28 -13.58
CA GLY A 335 -9.49 -2.88 -13.99
C GLY A 335 -8.23 -2.22 -14.57
N LYS A 336 -7.04 -2.75 -14.32
CA LYS A 336 -5.79 -2.22 -14.87
C LYS A 336 -5.69 -2.59 -16.35
N GLY A 337 -5.48 -1.61 -17.23
CA GLY A 337 -5.38 -1.85 -18.68
C GLY A 337 -6.62 -2.50 -19.32
N GLY A 338 -7.80 -2.41 -18.70
CA GLY A 338 -9.04 -3.04 -19.18
C GLY A 338 -9.17 -4.53 -18.88
N ILE A 339 -8.32 -5.07 -17.99
CA ILE A 339 -8.41 -6.46 -17.51
C ILE A 339 -9.72 -6.64 -16.74
N LYS A 340 -10.57 -7.58 -17.18
CA LYS A 340 -11.87 -7.85 -16.53
C LYS A 340 -11.75 -8.68 -15.25
N VAL A 341 -10.83 -9.65 -15.24
CA VAL A 341 -10.56 -10.56 -14.13
C VAL A 341 -9.10 -10.99 -14.25
N ALA A 342 -8.37 -10.98 -13.14
CA ALA A 342 -7.04 -11.56 -13.09
C ALA A 342 -6.74 -12.15 -11.71
N PRO A 343 -5.80 -13.12 -11.63
CA PRO A 343 -5.39 -13.71 -10.36
C PRO A 343 -4.87 -12.68 -9.37
N LEU A 344 -5.21 -12.89 -8.09
CA LEU A 344 -4.71 -12.08 -6.99
C LEU A 344 -3.21 -12.32 -6.79
N LEU A 345 -2.52 -11.26 -6.37
CA LEU A 345 -1.10 -11.26 -6.05
C LEU A 345 -0.92 -11.02 -4.56
N ALA A 346 0.02 -11.69 -3.90
CA ALA A 346 0.30 -11.45 -2.49
C ALA A 346 1.80 -11.34 -2.25
N ILE A 347 2.19 -10.39 -1.41
CA ILE A 347 3.56 -10.22 -0.92
C ILE A 347 3.56 -10.16 0.61
N LYS A 348 4.64 -10.68 1.19
CA LYS A 348 4.88 -10.67 2.63
C LYS A 348 6.30 -10.18 2.86
N THR A 349 6.47 -9.30 3.84
CA THR A 349 7.79 -8.83 4.27
C THR A 349 7.80 -8.61 5.77
N GLN A 350 8.98 -8.38 6.32
CA GLN A 350 9.20 -8.18 7.75
C GLN A 350 10.13 -6.99 7.96
N ALA A 351 9.80 -6.18 8.95
CA ALA A 351 10.57 -5.01 9.35
C ALA A 351 10.71 -5.01 10.86
N VAL A 352 11.91 -4.67 11.34
CA VAL A 352 12.16 -4.48 12.76
C VAL A 352 12.31 -2.99 13.00
N ALA A 353 11.48 -2.43 13.86
CA ALA A 353 11.59 -1.05 14.31
C ALA A 353 12.85 -0.91 15.17
N ARG A 354 13.76 0.00 14.77
CA ARG A 354 15.07 0.18 15.42
C ARG A 354 15.15 1.42 16.31
N GLY A 355 14.03 2.12 16.49
CA GLY A 355 13.93 3.25 17.40
C GLY A 355 14.54 2.94 18.78
N VAL A 356 15.30 3.88 19.29
CA VAL A 356 15.83 3.83 20.65
C VAL A 356 15.02 4.82 21.47
N ILE A 357 14.10 4.32 22.27
CA ILE A 357 13.45 5.09 23.34
C ILE A 357 13.54 4.24 24.60
N ASP A 358 14.13 4.79 25.66
CA ASP A 358 14.23 4.20 27.00
C ASP A 358 14.73 2.75 27.06
N LYS A 359 15.63 2.37 26.14
CA LYS A 359 16.34 1.10 26.24
C LYS A 359 17.27 1.15 27.42
N LYS A 360 16.92 0.45 28.50
CA LYS A 360 17.86 0.13 29.56
C LYS A 360 18.77 -0.98 29.03
N PRO A 361 20.10 -0.82 29.07
CA PRO A 361 20.99 -1.93 28.73
C PRO A 361 20.74 -3.06 29.72
N ALA A 362 20.65 -4.30 29.22
CA ALA A 362 20.62 -5.48 30.07
C ALA A 362 21.85 -5.45 31.00
N GLN A 363 21.62 -5.47 32.31
CA GLN A 363 22.67 -5.52 33.32
C GLN A 363 23.30 -6.89 33.42
#